data_AF-A0AAW4YM39-F1
#
_entry.id   AF-A0AAW4YM39-F1
#
_cell.length_a   1.000
_cell.length_b   1.000
_cell.length_c   1.000
_cell.angle_alpha   90.00
_cell.angle_beta   90.00
_cell.angle_gamma   90.00
#
_symmetry.space_group_name_H-M   'P 1'
#
loop_
_entity.id
_entity.type
_entity.pdbx_description
1 polymer ?
#
loop_
_entity_poly.entity_id
_entity_poly.type
_entity_poly.pdbx_seq_one_letter_code
_entity_poly.pdbx_strand_id
1 'polypeptide(L)'
;MEYHYYSSKPLELSYSDEELEAVIDDYLMQVGTATFPFSNLCDSVMYAAKNAGKIKEVPNTVYFSMNLSEKEYDRISLILWKKIWEKKLILNFHKASSNSNNYYFRQI
;
A
#
# COMPACT_ATOMS: atom_id res chain seq x y z
N MET A 1 -12.78 3.33 33.36
CA MET A 1 -13.49 3.04 32.10
C MET A 1 -12.55 3.41 30.98
N GLU A 2 -12.11 2.44 30.18
CA GLU A 2 -11.40 2.74 28.94
C GLU A 2 -12.45 3.16 27.91
N TYR A 3 -12.31 4.40 27.41
CA TYR A 3 -13.17 4.91 26.36
C TYR A 3 -12.59 4.48 25.03
N HIS A 4 -13.36 3.80 24.18
CA HIS A 4 -12.96 3.54 22.80
C HIS A 4 -13.70 4.48 21.87
N TYR A 5 -12.94 5.24 21.08
CA TYR A 5 -13.46 6.09 20.01
C TYR A 5 -13.45 5.30 18.72
N TYR A 6 -14.55 5.34 17.97
CA TYR A 6 -14.55 4.71 16.67
C TYR A 6 -14.31 5.71 15.55
N SER A 7 -13.43 5.39 14.61
CA SER A 7 -13.03 6.31 13.55
C SER A 7 -13.10 5.68 12.16
N SER A 8 -13.60 6.45 11.20
CA SER A 8 -13.49 6.20 9.76
C SER A 8 -12.38 7.04 9.11
N LYS A 9 -11.54 7.71 9.92
CA LYS A 9 -10.46 8.53 9.38
C LYS A 9 -9.45 7.64 8.65
N PRO A 10 -8.97 8.06 7.47
CA PRO A 10 -7.91 7.38 6.77
C PRO A 10 -6.65 7.27 7.64
N LEU A 11 -5.92 6.17 7.46
CA LEU A 11 -4.77 5.79 8.25
C LEU A 11 -3.49 6.32 7.61
N GLU A 12 -2.59 6.80 8.47
CA GLU A 12 -1.24 7.21 8.07
C GLU A 12 -0.21 6.21 8.55
N LEU A 13 0.87 6.10 7.77
CA LEU A 13 1.99 5.22 8.08
C LEU A 13 3.10 6.02 8.76
N SER A 14 3.76 5.40 9.73
CA SER A 14 4.96 5.93 10.40
C SER A 14 6.26 5.46 9.75
N TYR A 15 6.16 4.74 8.63
CA TYR A 15 7.32 4.39 7.82
C TYR A 15 8.01 5.64 7.27
N SER A 16 9.35 5.65 7.32
CA SER A 16 10.17 6.47 6.42
C SER A 16 9.97 6.04 4.96
N ASP A 17 10.44 6.84 4.01
CA ASP A 17 10.32 6.48 2.59
C ASP A 17 11.17 5.24 2.25
N GLU A 18 12.33 5.08 2.88
CA GLU A 18 13.20 3.91 2.74
C GLU A 18 12.57 2.63 3.31
N GLU A 19 11.94 2.72 4.49
CA GLU A 19 11.22 1.58 5.08
C GLU A 19 10.01 1.19 4.23
N LEU A 20 9.27 2.17 3.70
CA LEU A 20 8.14 1.91 2.81
C LEU A 20 8.61 1.26 1.51
N GLU A 21 9.73 1.71 0.94
CA GLU A 21 10.32 1.10 -0.24
C GLU A 21 10.72 -0.36 0.02
N ALA A 22 11.30 -0.66 1.19
CA ALA A 22 11.64 -2.03 1.57
C ALA A 22 10.41 -2.93 1.70
N VAL A 23 9.32 -2.45 2.31
CA VAL A 23 8.05 -3.22 2.40
C VAL A 23 7.46 -3.50 1.01
N ILE A 24 7.55 -2.53 0.10
CA ILE A 24 7.11 -2.73 -1.29
C ILE A 24 8.01 -3.76 -1.98
N ASP A 25 9.33 -3.71 -1.76
CA ASP A 25 10.26 -4.70 -2.33
C ASP A 25 10.02 -6.11 -1.81
N ASP A 26 9.69 -6.28 -0.52
CA ASP A 26 9.30 -7.57 0.05
C ASP A 26 8.03 -8.12 -0.62
N TYR A 27 7.03 -7.27 -0.84
CA TYR A 27 5.82 -7.65 -1.58
C TYR A 27 6.14 -8.08 -3.02
N LEU A 28 6.96 -7.29 -3.73
CA LEU A 28 7.38 -7.60 -5.08
C LEU A 28 8.10 -8.95 -5.11
N MET A 29 9.04 -9.20 -4.21
CA MET A 29 9.73 -10.49 -4.12
C MET A 29 8.76 -11.67 -3.96
N GLN A 30 7.70 -11.52 -3.17
CA GLN A 30 6.69 -12.56 -2.97
C GLN A 30 5.81 -12.79 -4.22
N VAL A 31 5.45 -11.74 -4.94
CA VAL A 31 4.62 -11.83 -6.16
C VAL A 31 5.42 -12.32 -7.38
N GLY A 32 6.73 -12.05 -7.40
CA GLY A 32 7.60 -12.36 -8.53
C GLY A 32 7.11 -11.74 -9.83
N THR A 33 7.10 -12.51 -10.93
CA THR A 33 6.69 -12.04 -12.25
C THR A 33 5.17 -12.07 -12.48
N ALA A 34 4.36 -12.39 -11.46
CA ALA A 34 2.92 -12.36 -11.58
C ALA A 34 2.41 -10.91 -11.72
N THR A 35 1.27 -10.75 -12.39
CA THR A 35 0.60 -9.45 -12.46
C THR A 35 -0.22 -9.23 -11.19
N PHE A 36 -0.11 -8.05 -10.61
CA PHE A 36 -0.86 -7.67 -9.41
C PHE A 36 -1.54 -6.30 -9.57
N PRO A 37 -2.72 -6.10 -8.97
CA PRO A 37 -3.36 -4.79 -8.93
C PRO A 37 -2.76 -3.90 -7.84
N PHE A 38 -2.85 -2.58 -8.04
CA PHE A 38 -2.41 -1.55 -7.10
C PHE A 38 -3.05 -1.73 -5.71
N SER A 39 -4.35 -2.04 -5.69
CA SER A 39 -5.08 -2.27 -4.43
C SER A 39 -4.46 -3.37 -3.58
N ASN A 40 -4.04 -4.49 -4.19
CA ASN A 40 -3.46 -5.60 -3.43
C ASN A 40 -2.12 -5.23 -2.81
N LEU A 41 -1.32 -4.40 -3.50
CA LEU A 41 -0.10 -3.85 -2.92
C LEU A 41 -0.43 -2.96 -1.72
N CYS A 42 -1.40 -2.06 -1.85
CA CYS A 42 -1.79 -1.16 -0.76
C CYS A 42 -2.32 -1.94 0.45
N ASP A 43 -3.14 -2.96 0.23
CA ASP A 43 -3.62 -3.85 1.29
C ASP A 43 -2.46 -4.57 1.96
N SER A 44 -1.49 -5.07 1.17
CA SER A 44 -0.30 -5.75 1.72
C SER A 44 0.57 -4.81 2.55
N VAL A 45 0.83 -3.59 2.07
CA VAL A 45 1.56 -2.55 2.82
C VAL A 45 0.83 -2.23 4.13
N MET A 46 -0.49 -2.14 4.08
CA MET A 46 -1.33 -1.86 5.25
C MET A 46 -1.26 -2.99 6.29
N TYR A 47 -1.34 -4.26 5.87
CA TYR A 47 -1.18 -5.40 6.75
C TYR A 47 0.23 -5.47 7.34
N ALA A 48 1.27 -5.21 6.55
CA ALA A 48 2.65 -5.15 7.03
C ALA A 48 2.81 -4.05 8.09
N ALA A 49 2.27 -2.84 7.83
CA ALA A 49 2.29 -1.74 8.78
C ALA A 49 1.58 -2.08 10.10
N LYS A 50 0.42 -2.72 10.02
CA LYS A 50 -0.32 -3.16 11.21
C LYS A 50 0.51 -4.14 12.05
N ASN A 51 1.08 -5.16 11.42
CA ASN A 51 1.87 -6.18 12.11
C ASN A 51 3.15 -5.60 12.71
N ALA A 52 3.74 -4.59 12.07
CA ALA A 52 4.94 -3.90 12.54
C ALA A 52 4.66 -2.79 13.56
N GLY A 53 3.40 -2.51 13.92
CA GLY A 53 3.04 -1.39 14.80
C GLY A 53 3.36 -0.02 14.19
N LYS A 54 3.35 0.08 12.85
CA LYS A 54 3.75 1.26 12.07
C LYS A 54 2.57 2.09 11.59
N ILE A 55 1.35 1.81 12.04
CA ILE A 55 0.19 2.68 11.83
C ILE A 55 0.24 3.80 12.86
N LYS A 56 0.06 5.05 12.43
CA LYS A 56 -0.09 6.19 13.37
C LYS A 56 -1.47 6.11 14.03
N GLU A 57 -1.55 5.33 15.10
CA GLU A 57 -2.78 5.19 15.88
C GLU A 57 -3.00 6.42 16.76
N VAL A 58 -4.23 6.93 16.74
CA VAL A 58 -4.68 7.86 17.77
C VAL A 58 -4.99 7.05 19.03
N PRO A 59 -4.51 7.45 20.22
CA PRO A 59 -4.80 6.74 21.46
C PRO A 59 -6.29 6.44 21.60
N ASN A 60 -6.61 5.25 22.09
CA ASN A 60 -7.99 4.84 22.38
C ASN A 60 -8.94 4.81 21.16
N THR A 61 -8.41 4.63 19.94
CA THR A 61 -9.23 4.65 18.71
C THR A 61 -9.31 3.26 18.05
N VAL A 62 -10.53 2.84 17.70
CA VAL A 62 -10.84 1.64 16.91
C VAL A 62 -11.24 2.08 15.51
N TYR A 63 -10.53 1.60 14.50
CA TYR A 63 -10.76 1.98 13.10
C TYR A 63 -11.74 1.02 12.42
N PHE A 64 -12.79 1.57 11.81
CA PHE A 64 -13.81 0.79 11.08
C PHE A 64 -13.37 0.37 9.68
N SER A 65 -12.46 1.13 9.06
CA SER A 65 -11.90 0.85 7.74
C SER A 65 -10.38 0.94 7.80
N MET A 66 -9.72 -0.01 7.12
CA MET A 66 -8.27 0.00 6.94
C MET A 66 -7.89 0.73 5.65
N ASN A 67 -8.44 1.92 5.45
CA ASN A 67 -8.14 2.73 4.28
C ASN A 67 -6.95 3.64 4.59
N LEU A 68 -5.96 3.64 3.70
CA LEU A 68 -4.84 4.57 3.78
C LEU A 68 -5.31 5.99 3.43
N SER A 69 -4.62 7.00 3.93
CA SER A 69 -4.82 8.39 3.48
C SER A 69 -4.33 8.58 2.05
N GLU A 70 -4.87 9.57 1.34
CA GLU A 70 -4.44 9.93 -0.03
C GLU A 70 -2.91 10.13 -0.12
N LYS A 71 -2.33 10.77 0.90
CA LYS A 71 -0.88 10.96 1.02
C LYS A 71 -0.10 9.65 0.99
N GLU A 72 -0.58 8.60 1.66
CA GLU A 72 0.11 7.30 1.65
C GLU A 72 -0.04 6.59 0.30
N TYR A 73 -1.20 6.72 -0.36
CA TYR A 73 -1.36 6.25 -1.73
C TYR A 73 -0.39 6.95 -2.71
N ASP A 74 -0.19 8.26 -2.55
CA ASP A 74 0.78 9.03 -3.35
C ASP A 74 2.22 8.53 -3.12
N ARG A 75 2.61 8.29 -1.86
CA ARG A 75 3.94 7.75 -1.52
C ARG A 75 4.20 6.40 -2.16
N ILE A 76 3.24 5.48 -2.07
CA ILE A 76 3.33 4.16 -2.73
C ILE A 76 3.44 4.34 -4.25
N SER A 77 2.63 5.23 -4.83
CA SER A 77 2.64 5.50 -6.27
C SER A 77 3.98 6.05 -6.76
N LEU A 78 4.61 6.96 -6.00
CA LEU A 78 5.93 7.50 -6.32
C LEU A 78 7.02 6.42 -6.31
N ILE A 79 6.98 5.51 -5.33
CA ILE A 79 7.93 4.39 -5.25
C ILE A 79 7.76 3.46 -6.46
N LEU A 80 6.52 3.14 -6.86
CA LEU A 80 6.28 2.35 -8.07
C LEU A 80 6.78 3.06 -9.33
N TRP A 81 6.57 4.37 -9.44
CA TRP A 81 7.09 5.17 -10.55
C TRP A 81 8.61 5.14 -10.64
N LYS A 82 9.32 5.26 -9.51
CA LYS A 82 10.77 5.10 -9.44
C LYS A 82 11.20 3.72 -9.96
N LYS A 83 10.52 2.65 -9.54
CA LYS A 83 10.81 1.29 -10.00
C LYS A 83 10.50 1.07 -11.48
N ILE A 84 9.48 1.74 -12.03
CA ILE A 84 9.21 1.76 -13.49
C ILE A 84 10.34 2.47 -14.23
N TRP A 85 10.77 3.64 -13.74
CA TRP A 85 11.87 4.41 -14.31
C TRP A 85 13.19 3.60 -14.34
N GLU A 86 13.44 2.83 -13.28
CA GLU A 86 14.56 1.89 -13.17
C GLU A 86 14.39 0.61 -14.01
N LYS A 87 13.29 0.46 -14.75
CA LYS A 87 12.98 -0.73 -15.56
C LYS A 87 12.96 -2.02 -14.73
N LYS A 88 12.40 -1.96 -13.52
CA LYS A 88 12.12 -3.13 -12.65
C LYS A 88 10.64 -3.52 -12.67
N LEU A 89 9.76 -2.58 -13.02
CA LEU A 89 8.32 -2.77 -13.11
C LEU A 89 7.77 -2.22 -14.43
N ILE A 90 6.66 -2.80 -14.88
CA ILE A 90 5.84 -2.26 -15.98
C ILE A 90 4.37 -2.17 -15.58
N LEU A 91 3.66 -1.22 -16.20
CA LEU A 91 2.20 -1.19 -16.20
C LEU A 91 1.66 -2.24 -17.17
N ASN A 92 0.74 -3.09 -16.70
CA ASN A 92 0.08 -4.09 -17.50
C ASN A 92 -1.27 -3.58 -18.03
N PHE A 93 -1.24 -2.97 -19.22
CA PHE A 93 -2.43 -2.46 -19.89
C PHE A 93 -3.39 -3.54 -20.42
N HIS A 94 -2.92 -4.78 -20.59
CA HIS A 94 -3.75 -5.89 -21.06
C HIS A 94 -4.70 -6.42 -19.97
N LYS A 95 -4.38 -6.20 -18.69
CA LYS A 95 -5.15 -6.69 -17.53
C LYS A 95 -6.13 -5.67 -16.96
N ALA A 96 -6.56 -4.68 -17.75
CA ALA A 96 -7.65 -3.79 -17.35
C ALA A 96 -8.98 -4.57 -17.32
N SER A 97 -9.48 -4.91 -16.13
CA SER A 97 -10.87 -5.33 -15.98
C SER A 97 -11.75 -4.17 -16.41
N SER A 98 -12.72 -4.43 -17.29
CA SER A 98 -13.63 -3.41 -17.85
C SER A 98 -14.44 -2.65 -16.79
N ASN A 99 -14.46 -3.14 -15.54
CA ASN A 99 -15.20 -2.55 -14.41
C ASN A 99 -14.31 -2.21 -13.20
N SER A 100 -12.96 -2.24 -13.32
CA SER A 100 -12.08 -1.85 -12.21
C SER A 100 -11.25 -0.61 -12.52
N ASN A 101 -11.40 0.45 -11.72
CA ASN A 101 -10.48 1.58 -11.67
C ASN A 101 -9.17 1.20 -10.96
N ASN A 102 -8.53 0.12 -11.41
CA ASN A 102 -7.35 -0.46 -10.77
C ASN A 102 -6.22 -0.59 -11.78
N TYR A 103 -5.05 -0.12 -11.41
CA TYR A 103 -3.85 -0.25 -12.23
C TYR A 103 -3.14 -1.55 -11.92
N TYR A 104 -2.70 -2.25 -12.95
CA TYR A 104 -2.01 -3.52 -12.81
C TYR A 104 -0.53 -3.35 -13.13
N PHE A 105 0.32 -4.01 -12.35
CA PHE A 105 1.78 -3.96 -12.46
C PHE A 105 2.35 -5.37 -12.58
N ARG A 106 3.57 -5.46 -13.12
CA ARG A 106 4.32 -6.72 -13.23
C ARG A 106 5.83 -6.43 -13.19
N GLN A 107 6.60 -7.29 -12.53
CA GLN A 107 8.07 -7.24 -12.59
C GLN A 107 8.63 -7.68 -13.95
N ILE A 108 9.79 -7.13 -14.30
CA ILE A 108 10.54 -7.43 -15.52
C ILE A 108 11.97 -7.87 -15.23
#